data_AF-A0A972B8Z7-F1
#
_entry.id   AF-A0A972B8Z7-F1
#
_cell.length_a   1.000
_cell.length_b   1.000
_cell.length_c   1.000
_cell.angle_alpha   90.00
_cell.angle_beta   90.00
_cell.angle_gamma   90.00
#
_symmetry.space_group_name_H-M   'P 1'
#
loop_
_entity.id
_entity.type
_entity.pdbx_description
1 polymer ?
#
loop_
_entity_poly.entity_id
_entity_poly.type
_entity_poly.pdbx_seq_one_letter_code
_entity_poly.pdbx_strand_id
1 'polypeptide(L)'
;MGLSYLYAPWFFIGHLIAVNTNYDAGGFSEPYKICLQFGTLIYFLIGLLFLRKVLLRYFNKYITALVILAIVVGTNLYYYVVYESTMSHSYSFVLFSIFLWATMRWHDDRNWKFTVLIGLLSGLITLIRPTNIIVLIIFALWGVTSFNGLKQRVLLFLREYQKVIIMMLCFIAVWIPQFIYWYKQTGQIFYYSYGEEGFFFTEPKFFKSLFSYRKGWLVYSPIMILSLIGLPLMSKYKEKEGLMAIVIFTFINMWIIFSWWCWWWGGSFGYRALIDSYAFLAIPMGSFMKYIYEKRSKLLKICFSLLLTLMISYSVFMTVKYRHKSVHYDSMTKEAFWYNFFEVKTKPGYWEMLDAPDYNKALQGQEE
;
A
#
# COMPACT_ATOMS: atom_id res chain seq x y z
N MET A 1 -13.29 -11.10 -6.11
CA MET A 1 -14.12 -11.13 -4.89
C MET A 1 -13.45 -10.61 -3.61
N GLY A 2 -12.14 -10.31 -3.59
CA GLY A 2 -11.47 -9.89 -2.35
C GLY A 2 -12.10 -8.67 -1.66
N LEU A 3 -12.32 -7.57 -2.39
CA LEU A 3 -12.96 -6.37 -1.82
C LEU A 3 -14.41 -6.59 -1.41
N SER A 4 -15.14 -7.49 -2.09
CA SER A 4 -16.53 -7.80 -1.78
C SER A 4 -16.71 -8.28 -0.34
N TYR A 5 -15.76 -9.03 0.22
CA TYR A 5 -15.79 -9.42 1.63
C TYR A 5 -15.74 -8.23 2.58
N LEU A 6 -14.91 -7.23 2.28
CA LEU A 6 -14.75 -6.04 3.11
C LEU A 6 -15.92 -5.07 2.92
N TYR A 7 -16.50 -5.03 1.73
CA TYR A 7 -17.71 -4.25 1.43
C TYR A 7 -18.97 -4.84 2.02
N ALA A 8 -19.11 -6.17 2.07
CA ALA A 8 -20.33 -6.86 2.45
C ALA A 8 -21.08 -6.24 3.66
N PRO A 9 -20.46 -6.04 4.85
CA PRO A 9 -21.20 -5.49 5.99
C PRO A 9 -21.77 -4.09 5.71
N TRP A 10 -21.00 -3.24 5.04
CA TRP A 10 -21.39 -1.86 4.73
C TRP A 10 -22.36 -1.78 3.55
N PHE A 11 -22.20 -2.65 2.57
CA PHE A 11 -23.12 -2.81 1.46
C PHE A 11 -24.50 -3.24 1.97
N PHE A 12 -24.58 -4.22 2.88
CA PHE A 12 -25.85 -4.66 3.46
C PHE A 12 -26.52 -3.59 4.32
N ILE A 13 -25.75 -2.80 5.08
CA ILE A 13 -26.30 -1.63 5.78
C ILE A 13 -26.89 -0.63 4.77
N GLY A 14 -26.15 -0.31 3.70
CA GLY A 14 -26.64 0.56 2.63
C GLY A 14 -27.88 0.01 1.93
N HIS A 15 -27.93 -1.30 1.70
CA HIS A 15 -29.07 -2.00 1.11
C HIS A 15 -30.31 -1.91 2.00
N LEU A 16 -30.16 -2.16 3.31
CA LEU A 16 -31.24 -2.02 4.27
C LEU A 16 -31.79 -0.59 4.29
N ILE A 17 -30.92 0.43 4.25
CA ILE A 17 -31.37 1.82 4.16
C ILE A 17 -32.13 2.07 2.85
N ALA A 18 -31.59 1.64 1.71
CA ALA A 18 -32.20 1.87 0.41
C ALA A 18 -33.60 1.23 0.30
N VAL A 19 -33.77 -0.02 0.72
CA VAL A 19 -35.06 -0.73 0.68
C VAL A 19 -36.11 -0.10 1.60
N ASN A 20 -35.69 0.54 2.69
CA ASN A 20 -36.59 1.21 3.65
C ASN A 20 -36.78 2.71 3.36
N THR A 21 -36.33 3.20 2.22
CA THR A 21 -36.45 4.61 1.82
C THR A 21 -36.80 4.72 0.34
N ASN A 22 -36.93 5.94 -0.19
CA ASN A 22 -37.21 6.18 -1.61
C ASN A 22 -35.97 6.06 -2.52
N TYR A 23 -34.85 5.54 -2.00
CA TYR A 23 -33.65 5.34 -2.80
C TYR A 23 -33.72 4.03 -3.59
N ASP A 24 -33.15 4.05 -4.79
CA ASP A 24 -33.03 2.84 -5.60
C ASP A 24 -32.20 1.76 -4.88
N ALA A 25 -32.70 0.52 -4.87
CA ALA A 25 -32.05 -0.61 -4.21
C ALA A 25 -31.08 -1.39 -5.11
N GLY A 26 -30.66 -0.83 -6.26
CA GLY A 26 -29.78 -1.46 -7.25
C GLY A 26 -28.29 -1.52 -6.89
N GLY A 27 -27.87 -1.09 -5.70
CA GLY A 27 -26.47 -1.20 -5.24
C GLY A 27 -25.57 0.02 -5.50
N PHE A 28 -26.08 1.03 -6.22
CA PHE A 28 -25.30 2.20 -6.64
C PHE A 28 -25.86 3.55 -6.18
N SER A 29 -27.01 3.55 -5.51
CA SER A 29 -27.63 4.76 -4.96
C SER A 29 -26.83 5.31 -3.77
N GLU A 30 -27.21 6.50 -3.32
CA GLU A 30 -26.47 7.25 -2.31
C GLU A 30 -26.21 6.50 -0.99
N PRO A 31 -27.17 5.74 -0.42
CA PRO A 31 -26.94 4.95 0.80
C PRO A 31 -25.74 4.00 0.69
N TYR A 32 -25.53 3.35 -0.45
CA TYR A 32 -24.39 2.45 -0.67
C TYR A 32 -23.08 3.20 -0.67
N LYS A 33 -23.01 4.34 -1.38
CA LYS A 33 -21.79 5.16 -1.45
C LYS A 33 -21.38 5.65 -0.06
N ILE A 34 -22.32 6.18 0.70
CA ILE A 34 -22.06 6.71 2.05
C ILE A 34 -21.61 5.57 2.98
N CYS A 35 -22.31 4.43 2.99
CA CYS A 35 -21.96 3.32 3.87
C CYS A 35 -20.59 2.74 3.54
N LEU A 36 -20.24 2.59 2.25
CA LEU A 36 -18.92 2.10 1.83
C LEU A 36 -17.80 3.09 2.16
N GLN A 37 -18.03 4.39 1.97
CA GLN A 37 -17.07 5.43 2.37
C GLN A 37 -16.83 5.42 3.88
N PHE A 38 -17.91 5.38 4.67
CA PHE A 38 -17.83 5.31 6.11
C PHE A 38 -17.12 4.02 6.57
N GLY A 39 -17.44 2.88 5.95
CA GLY A 39 -16.78 1.62 6.23
C GLY A 39 -15.29 1.62 5.94
N THR A 40 -14.88 2.22 4.82
CA THR A 40 -13.46 2.43 4.51
C THR A 40 -12.77 3.22 5.63
N LEU A 41 -13.38 4.30 6.11
CA LEU A 41 -12.82 5.12 7.19
C LEU A 41 -12.66 4.32 8.49
N ILE A 42 -13.66 3.52 8.87
CA ILE A 42 -13.58 2.66 10.05
C ILE A 42 -12.44 1.65 9.93
N TYR A 43 -12.35 0.94 8.80
CA TYR A 43 -11.24 0.01 8.57
C TYR A 43 -9.88 0.71 8.58
N PHE A 44 -9.80 1.88 7.96
CA PHE A 44 -8.59 2.68 7.94
C PHE A 44 -8.12 3.03 9.36
N LEU A 45 -9.02 3.52 10.21
CA LEU A 45 -8.73 3.81 11.63
C LEU A 45 -8.25 2.55 12.37
N ILE A 46 -8.88 1.39 12.13
CA ILE A 46 -8.42 0.11 12.69
C ILE A 46 -6.99 -0.20 12.24
N GLY A 47 -6.69 -0.05 10.94
CA GLY A 47 -5.34 -0.22 10.40
C GLY A 47 -4.31 0.68 11.10
N LEU A 48 -4.64 1.95 11.31
CA LEU A 48 -3.77 2.89 12.04
C LEU A 48 -3.54 2.47 13.50
N LEU A 49 -4.54 1.91 14.18
CA LEU A 49 -4.37 1.38 15.54
C LEU A 49 -3.39 0.21 15.57
N PHE A 50 -3.42 -0.68 14.57
CA PHE A 50 -2.47 -1.78 14.47
C PHE A 50 -1.07 -1.32 14.08
N LEU A 51 -0.97 -0.37 13.13
CA LEU A 51 0.31 0.25 12.79
C LEU A 51 0.93 0.95 14.01
N ARG A 52 0.12 1.67 14.79
CA ARG A 52 0.55 2.27 16.07
C ARG A 52 1.09 1.23 17.05
N LYS A 53 0.42 0.08 17.19
CA LYS A 53 0.91 -1.02 18.05
C LYS A 53 2.27 -1.54 17.59
N VAL A 54 2.49 -1.66 16.28
CA VAL A 54 3.79 -2.06 15.71
C VAL A 54 4.86 -1.02 16.03
N LEU A 55 4.61 0.25 15.71
CA LEU A 55 5.58 1.32 15.87
C LEU A 55 5.96 1.54 17.35
N LEU A 56 5.00 1.43 18.27
CA LEU A 56 5.26 1.56 19.71
C LEU A 56 6.15 0.45 20.30
N ARG A 57 6.40 -0.65 19.59
CA ARG A 57 7.40 -1.66 20.00
C ARG A 57 8.83 -1.12 19.89
N TYR A 58 9.08 -0.19 18.97
CA TYR A 58 10.42 0.29 18.63
C TYR A 58 10.63 1.77 18.96
N PHE A 59 9.56 2.56 18.94
CA PHE A 59 9.60 4.01 19.02
C PHE A 59 8.74 4.55 20.17
N ASN A 60 9.08 5.75 20.64
CA ASN A 60 8.25 6.44 21.62
C ASN A 60 6.95 6.97 20.98
N LYS A 61 6.02 7.45 21.82
CA LYS A 61 4.71 7.97 21.39
C LYS A 61 4.82 9.13 20.39
N TYR A 62 5.84 9.98 20.55
CA TYR A 62 6.05 11.15 19.70
C TYR A 62 6.48 10.76 18.28
N ILE A 63 7.53 9.95 18.14
CA ILE A 63 7.99 9.46 16.82
C ILE A 63 6.90 8.64 16.15
N THR A 64 6.19 7.80 16.91
CA THR A 64 5.07 7.03 16.38
C THR A 64 3.98 7.92 15.77
N ALA A 65 3.60 9.00 16.47
CA ALA A 65 2.61 9.95 15.98
C ALA A 65 3.10 10.68 14.72
N LEU A 66 4.38 11.12 14.69
CA LEU A 66 4.97 11.76 13.52
C LEU A 66 5.01 10.84 12.30
N VAL A 67 5.40 9.57 12.46
CA VAL A 67 5.42 8.58 11.37
C VAL A 67 4.01 8.35 10.82
N ILE A 68 3.03 8.16 11.71
CA ILE A 68 1.64 7.96 11.27
C ILE A 68 1.15 9.19 10.51
N LEU A 69 1.37 10.40 11.04
CA LEU A 69 1.00 11.64 10.36
C LEU A 69 1.68 11.76 8.98
N ALA A 70 2.98 11.48 8.92
CA ALA A 70 3.78 11.54 7.70
C ALA A 70 3.29 10.55 6.63
N ILE A 71 3.00 9.30 7.00
CA ILE A 71 2.50 8.28 6.07
C ILE A 71 1.09 8.63 5.60
N VAL A 72 0.20 9.05 6.51
CA VAL A 72 -1.20 9.32 6.17
C VAL A 72 -1.33 10.55 5.29
N VAL A 73 -0.77 11.69 5.73
CA VAL A 73 -1.00 13.01 5.12
C VAL A 73 0.12 13.38 4.15
N GLY A 74 1.34 12.92 4.39
CA GLY A 74 2.50 13.18 3.53
C GLY A 74 2.62 12.27 2.31
N THR A 75 1.61 11.43 2.02
CA THR A 75 1.59 10.57 0.84
C THR A 75 0.23 10.65 0.14
N ASN A 76 0.11 9.96 -1.00
CA ASN A 76 -1.17 9.78 -1.68
C ASN A 76 -2.19 8.92 -0.90
N LEU A 77 -1.83 8.28 0.21
CA LEU A 77 -2.76 7.48 1.03
C LEU A 77 -3.99 8.28 1.49
N TYR A 78 -3.80 9.53 1.92
CA TYR A 78 -4.91 10.43 2.28
C TYR A 78 -5.96 10.54 1.18
N TYR A 79 -5.52 10.69 -0.08
CA TYR A 79 -6.43 10.80 -1.22
C TYR A 79 -7.26 9.53 -1.43
N TYR A 80 -6.64 8.35 -1.33
CA TYR A 80 -7.35 7.08 -1.49
C TYR A 80 -8.22 6.68 -0.30
N VAL A 81 -8.04 7.31 0.86
CA VAL A 81 -8.96 7.12 2.00
C VAL A 81 -10.17 8.01 1.87
N VAL A 82 -9.98 9.28 1.50
CA VAL A 82 -11.04 10.31 1.54
C VAL A 82 -11.82 10.41 0.23
N TYR A 83 -11.13 10.43 -0.91
CA TYR A 83 -11.75 10.72 -2.20
C TYR A 83 -12.00 9.47 -3.05
N GLU A 84 -11.10 8.49 -2.97
CA GLU A 84 -11.22 7.21 -3.68
C GLU A 84 -11.29 6.03 -2.70
N SER A 85 -12.12 6.18 -1.66
CA SER A 85 -12.25 5.23 -0.55
C SER A 85 -12.54 3.79 -0.98
N THR A 86 -13.27 3.60 -2.07
CA THR A 86 -13.61 2.27 -2.62
C THR A 86 -12.52 1.70 -3.52
N MET A 87 -11.30 2.23 -3.53
CA MET A 87 -10.16 1.59 -4.19
C MET A 87 -9.49 0.58 -3.25
N SER A 88 -8.85 -0.45 -3.81
CA SER A 88 -8.26 -1.54 -3.02
C SER A 88 -7.14 -1.11 -2.07
N HIS A 89 -6.45 0.00 -2.36
CA HIS A 89 -5.21 0.39 -1.71
C HIS A 89 -5.36 0.69 -0.22
N SER A 90 -6.41 1.41 0.17
CA SER A 90 -6.69 1.74 1.57
C SER A 90 -6.97 0.47 2.38
N TYR A 91 -7.71 -0.48 1.81
CA TYR A 91 -7.98 -1.78 2.42
C TYR A 91 -6.71 -2.64 2.54
N SER A 92 -5.91 -2.70 1.48
CA SER A 92 -4.63 -3.42 1.52
C SER A 92 -3.68 -2.86 2.57
N PHE A 93 -3.55 -1.53 2.69
CA PHE A 93 -2.75 -0.90 3.73
C PHE A 93 -3.20 -1.31 5.15
N VAL A 94 -4.50 -1.36 5.39
CA VAL A 94 -5.08 -1.83 6.66
C VAL A 94 -4.70 -3.29 6.91
N LEU A 95 -4.92 -4.16 5.92
CA LEU A 95 -4.60 -5.58 6.05
C LEU A 95 -3.10 -5.82 6.24
N PHE A 96 -2.23 -5.07 5.55
CA PHE A 96 -0.79 -5.15 5.73
C PHE A 96 -0.37 -4.71 7.14
N SER A 97 -1.00 -3.67 7.69
CA SER A 97 -0.74 -3.21 9.06
C SER A 97 -1.15 -4.26 10.10
N ILE A 98 -2.31 -4.90 9.92
CA ILE A 98 -2.76 -6.00 10.80
C ILE A 98 -1.87 -7.23 10.62
N PHE A 99 -1.50 -7.58 9.39
CA PHE A 99 -0.63 -8.70 9.06
C PHE A 99 0.76 -8.54 9.68
N LEU A 100 1.33 -7.34 9.62
CA LEU A 100 2.60 -7.01 10.26
C LEU A 100 2.54 -7.24 11.78
N TRP A 101 1.50 -6.70 12.41
CA TRP A 101 1.29 -6.88 13.84
C TRP A 101 1.10 -8.35 14.22
N ALA A 102 0.28 -9.09 13.46
CA ALA A 102 0.04 -10.50 13.66
C ALA A 102 1.31 -11.33 13.45
N THR A 103 2.15 -10.95 12.47
CA THR A 103 3.43 -11.59 12.18
C THR A 103 4.36 -11.46 13.39
N MET A 104 4.52 -10.23 13.91
CA MET A 104 5.34 -9.98 15.08
C MET A 104 4.88 -10.80 16.29
N ARG A 105 3.56 -10.81 16.55
CA ARG A 105 2.97 -11.60 17.65
C ARG A 105 3.11 -13.11 17.46
N TRP A 106 3.00 -13.61 16.23
CA TRP A 106 3.21 -15.01 15.95
C TRP A 106 4.66 -15.42 16.18
N HIS A 107 5.64 -14.58 15.81
CA HIS A 107 7.05 -14.89 16.05
C HIS A 107 7.44 -14.81 17.53
N ASP A 108 6.77 -13.99 18.34
CA ASP A 108 6.98 -13.95 19.79
C ASP A 108 6.44 -15.24 20.46
N ASP A 109 5.15 -15.53 20.27
CA ASP A 109 4.42 -16.52 21.09
C ASP A 109 4.04 -17.81 20.35
N ARG A 110 4.11 -17.83 19.01
CA ARG A 110 3.72 -18.95 18.12
C ARG A 110 2.31 -19.48 18.39
N ASN A 111 1.40 -18.59 18.77
CA ASN A 111 0.04 -18.95 19.18
C ASN A 111 -0.84 -19.39 17.98
N TRP A 112 -1.73 -20.36 18.20
CA TRP A 112 -2.74 -20.84 17.24
C TRP A 112 -3.68 -19.73 16.75
N LYS A 113 -4.07 -18.78 17.61
CA LYS A 113 -4.88 -17.63 17.22
C LYS A 113 -4.21 -16.82 16.10
N PHE A 114 -2.92 -16.54 16.25
CA PHE A 114 -2.16 -15.81 15.23
C PHE A 114 -1.86 -16.67 14.00
N THR A 115 -1.79 -18.00 14.16
CA THR A 115 -1.65 -18.94 13.05
C THR A 115 -2.85 -18.85 12.11
N VAL A 116 -4.07 -18.97 12.66
CA VAL A 116 -5.31 -18.82 11.90
C VAL A 116 -5.41 -17.41 11.30
N LEU A 117 -5.12 -16.37 12.09
CA LEU A 117 -5.20 -14.99 11.64
C LEU A 117 -4.25 -14.72 10.46
N ILE A 118 -3.00 -15.19 10.50
CA ILE A 118 -2.03 -15.02 9.41
C ILE A 118 -2.52 -15.72 8.13
N GLY A 119 -3.04 -16.94 8.23
CA GLY A 119 -3.58 -17.67 7.07
C GLY A 119 -4.80 -16.98 6.43
N LEU A 120 -5.73 -16.50 7.25
CA LEU A 120 -6.90 -15.75 6.76
C LEU A 120 -6.50 -14.42 6.13
N LEU A 121 -5.58 -13.68 6.76
CA LEU A 121 -5.09 -12.40 6.24
C LEU A 121 -4.31 -12.58 4.94
N SER A 122 -3.42 -13.55 4.85
CA SER A 122 -2.68 -13.81 3.60
C SER A 122 -3.63 -14.21 2.48
N GLY A 123 -4.60 -15.08 2.75
CA GLY A 123 -5.65 -15.45 1.79
C GLY A 123 -6.40 -14.24 1.27
N LEU A 124 -6.87 -13.37 2.17
CA LEU A 124 -7.63 -12.17 1.82
C LEU A 124 -6.78 -11.12 1.09
N ILE A 125 -5.55 -10.87 1.55
CA ILE A 125 -4.61 -9.94 0.92
C ILE A 125 -4.35 -10.37 -0.53
N THR A 126 -4.04 -11.65 -0.75
CA THR A 126 -3.77 -12.18 -2.08
C THR A 126 -5.02 -12.21 -2.96
N LEU A 127 -6.20 -12.44 -2.38
CA LEU A 127 -7.47 -12.40 -3.11
C LEU A 127 -7.88 -10.99 -3.55
N ILE A 128 -7.52 -9.96 -2.78
CA ILE A 128 -7.73 -8.56 -3.17
C ILE A 128 -6.80 -8.18 -4.32
N ARG A 129 -5.52 -8.53 -4.21
CA ARG A 129 -4.51 -8.29 -5.24
C ARG A 129 -3.52 -9.48 -5.28
N PRO A 130 -3.51 -10.31 -6.35
CA PRO A 130 -2.62 -11.47 -6.42
C PRO A 130 -1.13 -11.13 -6.24
N THR A 131 -0.70 -9.98 -6.75
CA THR A 131 0.68 -9.47 -6.59
C THR A 131 1.08 -9.30 -5.13
N ASN A 132 0.13 -9.10 -4.20
CA ASN A 132 0.40 -8.90 -2.79
C ASN A 132 0.72 -10.20 -2.03
N ILE A 133 0.73 -11.37 -2.67
CA ILE A 133 1.17 -12.64 -2.05
C ILE A 133 2.59 -12.55 -1.47
N ILE A 134 3.42 -11.68 -2.04
CA ILE A 134 4.78 -11.40 -1.56
C ILE A 134 4.82 -10.85 -0.13
N VAL A 135 3.69 -10.42 0.44
CA VAL A 135 3.56 -10.10 1.87
C VAL A 135 4.06 -11.24 2.76
N LEU A 136 3.97 -12.49 2.30
CA LEU A 136 4.48 -13.66 3.00
C LEU A 136 5.99 -13.63 3.22
N ILE A 137 6.75 -12.85 2.43
CA ILE A 137 8.18 -12.60 2.67
C ILE A 137 8.37 -11.94 4.04
N ILE A 138 7.50 -10.99 4.40
CA ILE A 138 7.53 -10.35 5.71
C ILE A 138 7.36 -11.40 6.80
N PHE A 139 6.38 -12.29 6.66
CA PHE A 139 6.14 -13.37 7.63
C PHE A 139 7.31 -14.36 7.70
N ALA A 140 7.81 -14.81 6.55
CA ALA A 140 8.86 -15.81 6.47
C ALA A 140 10.19 -15.32 7.03
N LEU A 141 10.55 -14.05 6.79
CA LEU A 141 11.88 -13.51 7.09
C LEU A 141 11.91 -12.62 8.34
N TRP A 142 10.78 -12.36 9.00
CA TRP A 142 10.76 -11.57 10.23
C TRP A 142 11.70 -12.16 11.27
N GLY A 143 12.51 -11.34 11.94
CA GLY A 143 13.46 -11.79 12.95
C GLY A 143 14.71 -12.48 12.41
N VAL A 144 14.87 -12.62 11.09
CA VAL A 144 16.05 -13.22 10.48
C VAL A 144 17.08 -12.13 10.18
N THR A 145 18.24 -12.21 10.83
CA THR A 145 19.32 -11.21 10.69
C THR A 145 20.64 -11.79 10.17
N SER A 146 20.69 -13.09 9.83
CA SER A 146 21.90 -13.76 9.34
C SER A 146 21.57 -15.01 8.52
N PHE A 147 22.54 -15.52 7.76
CA PHE A 147 22.42 -16.79 7.02
C PHE A 147 22.10 -17.98 7.94
N ASN A 148 22.73 -18.05 9.12
CA ASN A 148 22.38 -19.07 10.11
C ASN A 148 20.93 -18.92 10.60
N GLY A 149 20.44 -17.69 10.70
CA GLY A 149 19.04 -17.39 11.00
C GLY A 149 18.06 -17.91 9.94
N LEU A 150 18.44 -17.91 8.65
CA LEU A 150 17.63 -18.51 7.58
C LEU A 150 17.48 -20.02 7.78
N LYS A 151 18.57 -20.73 8.09
CA LYS A 151 18.52 -22.17 8.37
C LYS A 151 17.63 -22.47 9.58
N GLN A 152 17.78 -21.70 10.66
CA GLN A 152 16.93 -21.84 11.85
C GLN A 152 15.45 -21.55 11.55
N ARG A 153 15.16 -20.60 10.66
CA ARG A 153 13.79 -20.28 10.23
C ARG A 153 13.14 -21.43 9.48
N VAL A 154 13.87 -22.06 8.56
CA VAL A 154 13.38 -23.26 7.86
C VAL A 154 13.10 -24.39 8.86
N LEU A 155 14.03 -24.66 9.77
CA LEU A 155 13.85 -25.67 10.83
C LEU A 155 12.65 -25.36 11.73
N LEU A 156 12.39 -24.08 12.03
CA LEU A 156 11.21 -23.67 12.80
C LEU A 156 9.91 -24.05 12.06
N PHE A 157 9.80 -23.73 10.77
CA PHE A 157 8.59 -24.05 10.02
C PHE A 157 8.39 -25.55 9.83
N LEU A 158 9.47 -26.32 9.71
CA LEU A 158 9.41 -27.78 9.71
C LEU A 158 8.96 -28.34 11.07
N ARG A 159 9.45 -27.77 12.18
CA ARG A 159 9.02 -28.16 13.53
C ARG A 159 7.56 -27.81 13.80
N GLU A 160 7.12 -26.65 13.32
CA GLU A 160 5.77 -26.13 13.50
C GLU A 160 4.86 -26.45 12.29
N TYR A 161 5.14 -27.54 11.56
CA TYR A 161 4.46 -27.87 10.29
C TYR A 161 2.93 -27.88 10.40
N GLN A 162 2.38 -28.30 11.54
CA GLN A 162 0.94 -28.30 11.79
C GLN A 162 0.35 -26.89 11.68
N LYS A 163 1.05 -25.88 12.22
CA LYS A 163 0.63 -24.48 12.12
C LYS A 163 0.73 -23.96 10.69
N VAL A 164 1.77 -24.36 9.96
CA VAL A 164 1.91 -24.03 8.53
C VAL A 164 0.75 -24.63 7.72
N ILE A 165 0.37 -25.88 7.98
CA ILE A 165 -0.79 -26.52 7.34
C ILE A 165 -2.07 -25.75 7.66
N ILE A 166 -2.32 -25.39 8.92
CA ILE A 166 -3.49 -24.57 9.29
C ILE A 166 -3.47 -23.22 8.57
N MET A 167 -2.32 -22.54 8.45
CA MET A 167 -2.21 -21.30 7.68
C MET A 167 -2.62 -21.51 6.22
N MET A 168 -2.16 -22.59 5.58
CA MET A 168 -2.52 -22.92 4.20
C MET A 168 -4.02 -23.23 4.04
N LEU A 169 -4.60 -24.00 4.97
CA LEU A 169 -6.04 -24.30 4.96
C LEU A 169 -6.88 -23.03 5.11
N CYS A 170 -6.51 -22.14 6.03
CA CYS A 170 -7.16 -20.84 6.19
C CYS A 170 -7.01 -19.95 4.95
N PHE A 171 -5.83 -19.95 4.31
CA PHE A 171 -5.60 -19.23 3.06
C PHE A 171 -6.55 -19.73 1.96
N ILE A 172 -6.61 -21.05 1.77
CA ILE A 172 -7.46 -21.68 0.74
C ILE A 172 -8.94 -21.42 1.03
N ALA A 173 -9.36 -21.48 2.31
CA ALA A 173 -10.74 -21.24 2.70
C ALA A 173 -11.27 -19.88 2.23
N VAL A 174 -10.44 -18.82 2.28
CA VAL A 174 -10.81 -17.48 1.77
C VAL A 174 -11.01 -17.47 0.26
N TRP A 175 -10.25 -18.29 -0.47
CA TRP A 175 -10.29 -18.42 -1.92
C TRP A 175 -11.42 -19.31 -2.46
N ILE A 176 -11.99 -20.19 -1.64
CA ILE A 176 -13.04 -21.12 -2.07
C ILE A 176 -14.17 -20.41 -2.84
N PRO A 177 -14.75 -19.30 -2.36
CA PRO A 177 -15.79 -18.63 -3.12
C PRO A 177 -15.30 -18.12 -4.48
N GLN A 178 -14.06 -17.62 -4.58
CA GLN A 178 -13.49 -17.16 -5.85
C GLN A 178 -13.38 -18.30 -6.87
N PHE A 179 -12.95 -19.48 -6.44
CA PHE A 179 -12.90 -20.68 -7.29
C PHE A 179 -14.29 -21.11 -7.75
N ILE A 180 -15.28 -21.10 -6.84
CA ILE A 180 -16.67 -21.42 -7.20
C ILE A 180 -17.21 -20.43 -8.24
N TYR A 181 -16.94 -19.13 -8.06
CA TYR A 181 -17.38 -18.10 -8.99
C TYR A 181 -16.77 -18.27 -10.38
N TRP A 182 -15.45 -18.47 -10.45
CA TRP A 182 -14.79 -18.72 -11.73
C TRP A 182 -15.33 -19.98 -12.39
N TYR A 183 -15.46 -21.09 -11.66
CA TYR A 183 -15.99 -22.32 -12.22
C TYR A 183 -17.42 -22.15 -12.76
N LYS A 184 -18.29 -21.46 -12.03
CA LYS A 184 -19.67 -21.20 -12.49
C LYS A 184 -19.73 -20.30 -13.71
N GLN A 185 -18.85 -19.30 -13.82
CA GLN A 185 -18.91 -18.30 -14.88
C GLN A 185 -18.16 -18.71 -16.15
N THR A 186 -17.05 -19.43 -16.02
CA THR A 186 -16.13 -19.73 -17.14
C THR A 186 -15.90 -21.22 -17.35
N GLY A 187 -16.42 -22.09 -16.46
CA GLY A 187 -16.13 -23.53 -16.47
C GLY A 187 -14.72 -23.88 -15.96
N GLN A 188 -13.90 -22.89 -15.59
CA GLN A 188 -12.51 -23.09 -15.16
C GLN A 188 -12.33 -22.71 -13.69
N ILE A 189 -11.55 -23.49 -12.94
CA ILE A 189 -11.25 -23.21 -11.52
C ILE A 189 -10.32 -22.01 -11.36
N PHE A 190 -9.47 -21.75 -12.36
CA PHE A 190 -8.60 -20.59 -12.44
C PHE A 190 -8.87 -19.85 -13.75
N TYR A 191 -9.13 -18.55 -13.68
CA TYR A 191 -9.42 -17.73 -14.85
C TYR A 191 -8.63 -16.41 -14.80
N TYR A 192 -7.89 -16.12 -15.87
CA TYR A 192 -7.13 -14.88 -16.00
C TYR A 192 -8.02 -13.74 -16.50
N SER A 193 -8.48 -12.89 -15.58
CA SER A 193 -9.42 -11.80 -15.89
C SER A 193 -8.80 -10.58 -16.58
N TYR A 194 -7.48 -10.55 -16.73
CA TYR A 194 -6.72 -9.41 -17.25
C TYR A 194 -6.41 -9.54 -18.76
N GLY A 195 -6.83 -10.62 -19.41
CA GLY A 195 -6.73 -10.77 -20.87
C GLY A 195 -5.30 -10.74 -21.39
N GLU A 196 -4.96 -9.70 -22.15
CA GLU A 196 -3.64 -9.51 -22.77
C GLU A 196 -2.64 -8.75 -21.87
N GLU A 197 -3.09 -8.19 -20.75
CA GLU A 197 -2.21 -7.47 -19.84
C GLU A 197 -1.19 -8.41 -19.20
N GLY A 198 0.02 -7.91 -18.93
CA GLY A 198 1.11 -8.74 -18.40
C GLY A 198 2.23 -7.95 -17.74
N PHE A 199 3.33 -8.65 -17.46
CA PHE A 199 4.53 -8.09 -16.83
C PHE A 199 5.76 -8.24 -17.74
N PHE A 200 6.53 -7.16 -17.86
CA PHE A 200 7.86 -7.10 -18.47
C PHE A 200 8.93 -7.18 -17.37
N PHE A 201 9.16 -8.38 -16.85
CA PHE A 201 10.09 -8.64 -15.75
C PHE A 201 11.57 -8.36 -16.08
N THR A 202 11.92 -8.41 -17.37
CA THR A 202 13.27 -8.10 -17.87
C THR A 202 13.54 -6.61 -17.96
N GLU A 203 12.50 -5.77 -18.05
CA GLU A 203 12.61 -4.32 -18.20
C GLU A 203 11.75 -3.53 -17.21
N PRO A 204 11.95 -3.71 -15.89
CA PRO A 204 11.26 -2.90 -14.88
C PRO A 204 11.61 -1.42 -15.05
N LYS A 205 10.61 -0.56 -15.21
CA LYS A 205 10.82 0.87 -15.45
C LYS A 205 11.07 1.63 -14.13
N PHE A 206 12.14 1.27 -13.40
CA PHE A 206 12.48 1.82 -12.07
C PHE A 206 12.59 3.35 -12.05
N PHE A 207 13.42 3.93 -12.93
CA PHE A 207 13.66 5.38 -12.95
C PHE A 207 12.38 6.16 -13.29
N LYS A 208 11.63 5.72 -14.31
CA LYS A 208 10.34 6.32 -14.68
C LYS A 208 9.37 6.22 -13.48
N SER A 209 9.26 5.04 -12.85
CA SER A 209 8.35 4.80 -11.71
C SER A 209 8.70 5.58 -10.44
N LEU A 210 9.97 5.89 -10.21
CA LEU A 210 10.39 6.66 -9.04
C LEU A 210 10.32 8.18 -9.26
N PHE A 211 10.73 8.67 -10.43
CA PHE A 211 11.06 10.08 -10.64
C PHE A 211 10.35 10.76 -11.82
N SER A 212 9.56 10.05 -12.63
CA SER A 212 8.84 10.68 -13.74
C SER A 212 7.80 11.68 -13.23
N TYR A 213 7.60 12.78 -13.96
CA TYR A 213 6.49 13.70 -13.69
C TYR A 213 5.13 13.09 -14.01
N ARG A 214 5.09 12.01 -14.81
CA ARG A 214 3.84 11.30 -15.10
C ARG A 214 3.23 10.70 -13.84
N LYS A 215 4.01 9.88 -13.13
CA LYS A 215 3.56 9.14 -11.93
C LYS A 215 4.61 8.88 -10.85
N GLY A 216 5.82 9.42 -10.98
CA GLY A 216 6.96 9.14 -10.11
C GLY A 216 6.59 9.12 -8.63
N TRP A 217 6.82 7.99 -7.97
CA TRP A 217 6.45 7.80 -6.57
C TRP A 217 7.04 8.88 -5.65
N LEU A 218 8.33 9.20 -5.84
CA LEU A 218 9.03 10.19 -5.03
C LEU A 218 8.77 11.63 -5.49
N VAL A 219 8.19 11.84 -6.69
CA VAL A 219 7.71 13.15 -7.15
C VAL A 219 6.42 13.53 -6.41
N TYR A 220 5.49 12.57 -6.28
CA TYR A 220 4.17 12.83 -5.68
C TYR A 220 4.10 12.50 -4.18
N SER A 221 5.04 11.72 -3.64
CA SER A 221 5.15 11.39 -2.22
C SER A 221 6.61 11.44 -1.74
N PRO A 222 7.25 12.61 -1.81
CA PRO A 222 8.69 12.75 -1.50
C PRO A 222 9.02 12.37 -0.06
N ILE A 223 8.06 12.42 0.87
CA ILE A 223 8.26 11.99 2.27
C ILE A 223 8.75 10.55 2.38
N MET A 224 8.46 9.70 1.38
CA MET A 224 8.89 8.31 1.38
C MET A 224 10.41 8.14 1.22
N ILE A 225 11.14 9.19 0.81
CA ILE A 225 12.60 9.25 0.87
C ILE A 225 13.09 8.99 2.31
N LEU A 226 12.36 9.48 3.33
CA LEU A 226 12.70 9.26 4.73
C LEU A 226 12.65 7.76 5.09
N SER A 227 11.74 7.00 4.48
CA SER A 227 11.67 5.54 4.64
C SER A 227 12.88 4.87 3.99
N LEU A 228 13.26 5.28 2.78
CA LEU A 228 14.39 4.68 2.05
C LEU A 228 15.72 4.92 2.77
N ILE A 229 15.97 6.14 3.26
CA ILE A 229 17.15 6.48 4.07
C ILE A 229 17.10 5.76 5.43
N GLY A 230 15.89 5.53 5.95
CA GLY A 230 15.66 4.81 7.19
C GLY A 230 16.02 3.33 7.16
N LEU A 231 15.95 2.67 6.00
CA LEU A 231 16.27 1.24 5.85
C LEU A 231 17.65 0.87 6.39
N PRO A 232 18.77 1.47 5.93
CA PRO A 232 20.09 1.14 6.46
C PRO A 232 20.22 1.51 7.95
N LEU A 233 19.48 2.50 8.46
CA LEU A 233 19.54 2.92 9.86
C LEU A 233 18.89 1.92 10.82
N MET A 234 17.94 1.10 10.36
CA MET A 234 17.33 0.05 11.19
C MET A 234 18.40 -0.88 11.79
N SER A 235 19.51 -1.11 11.07
CA SER A 235 20.62 -1.95 11.54
C SER A 235 21.24 -1.49 12.86
N LYS A 236 21.09 -0.20 13.21
CA LYS A 236 21.63 0.41 14.44
C LYS A 236 20.72 0.23 15.65
N TYR A 237 19.50 -0.26 15.47
CA TYR A 237 18.45 -0.25 16.49
C TYR A 237 17.76 -1.61 16.63
N LYS A 238 16.75 -1.69 17.50
CA LYS A 238 16.04 -2.95 17.82
C LYS A 238 15.21 -3.48 16.65
N GLU A 239 14.68 -2.57 15.85
CA GLU A 239 13.93 -2.88 14.64
C GLU A 239 14.76 -3.55 13.53
N LYS A 240 16.08 -3.75 13.73
CA LYS A 240 16.93 -4.57 12.84
C LYS A 240 16.35 -5.98 12.59
N GLU A 241 15.51 -6.49 13.50
CA GLU A 241 14.82 -7.77 13.34
C GLU A 241 13.90 -7.81 12.10
N GLY A 242 13.35 -6.66 11.69
CA GLY A 242 12.54 -6.55 10.47
C GLY A 242 13.32 -6.16 9.22
N LEU A 243 14.61 -5.81 9.33
CA LEU A 243 15.38 -5.19 8.24
C LEU A 243 15.43 -6.07 6.98
N MET A 244 15.86 -7.33 7.13
CA MET A 244 16.02 -8.24 6.00
C MET A 244 14.68 -8.48 5.28
N ALA A 245 13.62 -8.69 6.06
CA ALA A 245 12.27 -8.90 5.55
C ALA A 245 11.76 -7.69 4.77
N ILE A 246 11.88 -6.48 5.33
CA ILE A 246 11.39 -5.25 4.71
C ILE A 246 12.20 -4.89 3.46
N VAL A 247 13.53 -5.05 3.46
CA VAL A 247 14.36 -4.77 2.28
C VAL A 247 14.02 -5.71 1.13
N ILE A 248 14.00 -7.01 1.39
CA ILE A 248 13.71 -8.02 0.36
C ILE A 248 12.29 -7.82 -0.18
N PHE A 249 11.30 -7.63 0.71
CA PHE A 249 9.93 -7.31 0.30
C PHE A 249 9.89 -6.04 -0.56
N THR A 250 10.52 -4.95 -0.11
CA THR A 250 10.44 -3.66 -0.83
C THR A 250 11.04 -3.77 -2.22
N PHE A 251 12.19 -4.44 -2.35
CA PHE A 251 12.84 -4.64 -3.64
C PHE A 251 12.01 -5.51 -4.58
N ILE A 252 11.53 -6.68 -4.11
CA ILE A 252 10.71 -7.59 -4.92
C ILE A 252 9.38 -6.93 -5.29
N ASN A 253 8.75 -6.22 -4.35
CA ASN A 253 7.52 -5.49 -4.60
C ASN A 253 7.71 -4.41 -5.66
N MET A 254 8.77 -3.60 -5.58
CA MET A 254 9.09 -2.61 -6.61
C MET A 254 9.39 -3.27 -7.95
N TRP A 255 10.15 -4.36 -7.98
CA TRP A 255 10.45 -5.08 -9.20
C TRP A 255 9.17 -5.58 -9.89
N ILE A 256 8.26 -6.24 -9.17
CA ILE A 256 6.99 -6.71 -9.72
C ILE A 256 6.13 -5.54 -10.20
N ILE A 257 5.95 -4.53 -9.35
CA ILE A 257 5.04 -3.41 -9.63
C ILE A 257 5.55 -2.54 -10.79
N PHE A 258 6.86 -2.33 -10.90
CA PHE A 258 7.48 -1.53 -11.95
C PHE A 258 7.66 -2.29 -13.26
N SER A 259 7.49 -3.62 -13.23
CA SER A 259 7.41 -4.49 -14.41
C SER A 259 6.00 -4.61 -14.98
N TRP A 260 4.97 -4.02 -14.37
CA TRP A 260 3.64 -4.02 -14.98
C TRP A 260 3.68 -3.31 -16.34
N TRP A 261 2.98 -3.85 -17.34
CA TRP A 261 2.95 -3.32 -18.72
C TRP A 261 2.72 -1.80 -18.75
N CYS A 262 1.81 -1.34 -17.89
CA CYS A 262 1.56 0.06 -17.62
C CYS A 262 2.32 0.49 -16.37
N TRP A 263 3.60 0.87 -16.52
CA TRP A 263 4.43 1.25 -15.37
C TRP A 263 3.88 2.46 -14.60
N TRP A 264 2.98 3.26 -15.19
CA TRP A 264 2.31 4.40 -14.54
C TRP A 264 1.00 4.01 -13.85
N TRP A 265 0.56 2.74 -13.94
CA TRP A 265 -0.63 2.20 -13.28
C TRP A 265 -1.96 2.91 -13.65
N GLY A 266 -2.03 3.44 -14.87
CA GLY A 266 -3.21 4.09 -15.45
C GLY A 266 -3.66 5.36 -14.73
N GLY A 267 -4.95 5.67 -14.87
CA GLY A 267 -5.56 6.84 -14.24
C GLY A 267 -5.52 6.81 -12.70
N SER A 268 -4.68 7.64 -12.08
CA SER A 268 -4.47 7.65 -10.62
C SER A 268 -3.83 8.94 -10.08
N PHE A 269 -3.93 9.17 -8.76
CA PHE A 269 -3.09 10.13 -8.06
C PHE A 269 -1.83 9.47 -7.48
N GLY A 270 -0.65 9.94 -7.91
CA GLY A 270 0.64 9.38 -7.54
C GLY A 270 0.76 7.88 -7.84
N TYR A 271 1.77 7.24 -7.24
CA TYR A 271 2.07 5.84 -7.48
C TYR A 271 1.26 4.93 -6.53
N ARG A 272 -0.04 4.75 -6.81
CA ARG A 272 -1.00 4.08 -5.91
C ARG A 272 -0.67 2.63 -5.56
N ALA A 273 0.00 1.93 -6.47
CA ALA A 273 0.31 0.52 -6.28
C ALA A 273 1.21 0.24 -5.08
N LEU A 274 2.00 1.23 -4.62
CA LEU A 274 2.93 1.13 -3.49
C LEU A 274 2.31 1.48 -2.13
N ILE A 275 1.06 1.96 -2.08
CA ILE A 275 0.40 2.39 -0.83
C ILE A 275 0.38 1.27 0.22
N ASP A 276 0.09 0.05 -0.21
CA ASP A 276 0.01 -1.13 0.63
C ASP A 276 1.31 -1.31 1.45
N SER A 277 2.46 -1.09 0.79
CA SER A 277 3.81 -1.22 1.35
C SER A 277 4.16 -0.14 2.39
N TYR A 278 3.38 0.94 2.49
CA TYR A 278 3.61 2.01 3.47
C TYR A 278 3.50 1.49 4.91
N ALA A 279 2.71 0.44 5.15
CA ALA A 279 2.61 -0.21 6.46
C ALA A 279 3.97 -0.75 6.93
N PHE A 280 4.77 -1.32 6.02
CA PHE A 280 6.10 -1.83 6.34
C PHE A 280 7.14 -0.70 6.36
N LEU A 281 7.07 0.21 5.38
CA LEU A 281 8.01 1.34 5.25
C LEU A 281 7.87 2.39 6.37
N ALA A 282 6.78 2.36 7.14
CA ALA A 282 6.64 3.16 8.35
C ALA A 282 7.73 2.87 9.40
N ILE A 283 8.21 1.61 9.51
CA ILE A 283 9.26 1.23 10.46
C ILE A 283 10.58 1.95 10.15
N PRO A 284 11.18 1.82 8.94
CA PRO A 284 12.41 2.53 8.63
C PRO A 284 12.24 4.05 8.67
N MET A 285 11.08 4.61 8.30
CA MET A 285 10.82 6.04 8.50
C MET A 285 10.96 6.43 9.99
N GLY A 286 10.42 5.62 10.89
CA GLY A 286 10.60 5.78 12.33
C GLY A 286 12.06 5.70 12.77
N SER A 287 12.85 4.80 12.20
CA SER A 287 14.30 4.69 12.46
C SER A 287 15.04 5.96 12.04
N PHE A 288 14.70 6.55 10.89
CA PHE A 288 15.29 7.81 10.44
C PHE A 288 14.92 8.96 11.37
N MET A 289 13.63 9.12 11.71
CA MET A 289 13.18 10.16 12.63
C MET A 289 13.84 10.01 14.00
N LYS A 290 13.90 8.79 14.54
CA LYS A 290 14.59 8.47 15.80
C LYS A 290 16.05 8.90 15.76
N TYR A 291 16.77 8.53 14.70
CA TYR A 291 18.17 8.89 14.53
C TYR A 291 18.42 10.40 14.57
N ILE A 292 17.55 11.19 13.94
CA ILE A 292 17.65 12.66 13.96
C ILE A 292 17.33 13.22 15.35
N TYR A 293 16.24 12.78 15.98
CA TYR A 293 15.82 13.30 17.29
C TYR A 293 16.75 12.90 18.45
N GLU A 294 17.54 11.82 18.29
CA GLU A 294 18.60 11.43 19.23
C GLU A 294 19.84 12.35 19.15
N LYS A 295 20.04 13.12 18.07
CA LYS A 295 21.18 14.05 17.97
C LYS A 295 21.05 15.19 18.97
N ARG A 296 22.18 15.74 19.43
CA ARG A 296 22.21 16.87 20.37
C ARG A 296 21.83 18.22 19.73
N SER A 297 22.07 18.39 18.42
CA SER A 297 21.83 19.65 17.72
C SER A 297 20.34 20.02 17.67
N LYS A 298 19.97 21.13 18.33
CA LYS A 298 18.61 21.69 18.27
C LYS A 298 18.29 22.22 16.87
N LEU A 299 19.27 22.85 16.20
CA LEU A 299 19.13 23.37 14.84
C LEU A 299 18.75 22.24 13.86
N LEU A 300 19.43 21.10 13.92
CA LEU A 300 19.12 19.94 13.08
C LEU A 300 17.67 19.48 13.26
N LYS A 301 17.17 19.42 14.50
CA LYS A 301 15.79 19.04 14.80
C LYS A 301 14.78 20.04 14.25
N ILE A 302 15.07 21.34 14.36
CA ILE A 302 14.22 22.40 13.81
C ILE A 302 14.18 22.32 12.29
N CYS A 303 15.35 22.25 11.63
CA CYS A 303 15.45 22.09 10.17
C CYS A 303 14.70 20.84 9.69
N PHE A 304 14.85 19.72 10.40
CA PHE A 304 14.15 18.48 10.06
C PHE A 304 12.63 18.60 10.22
N SER A 305 12.14 19.18 11.34
CA SER A 305 10.70 19.41 11.53
C SER A 305 10.11 20.36 10.47
N LEU A 306 10.86 21.39 10.06
CA LEU A 306 10.48 22.28 8.96
C LEU A 306 10.42 21.53 7.62
N LEU A 307 11.43 20.72 7.31
CA LEU A 307 11.44 19.88 6.11
C LEU A 307 10.27 18.90 6.10
N LEU A 308 9.99 18.24 7.23
CA LEU A 308 8.88 17.32 7.38
C LEU A 308 7.55 18.03 7.11
N THR A 309 7.37 19.22 7.69
CA THR A 309 6.17 20.04 7.47
C THR A 309 6.03 20.43 6.00
N LEU A 310 7.12 20.85 5.35
CA LEU A 310 7.12 21.21 3.92
C LEU A 310 6.74 20.03 3.03
N MET A 311 7.29 18.82 3.30
CA MET A 311 6.96 17.61 2.54
C MET A 311 5.50 17.19 2.70
N ILE A 312 4.96 17.29 3.92
CA ILE A 312 3.54 17.01 4.19
C ILE A 312 2.64 18.03 3.46
N SER A 313 2.94 19.32 3.62
CA SER A 313 2.21 20.39 2.93
C SER A 313 2.25 20.25 1.42
N TYR A 314 3.39 19.83 0.86
CA TYR A 314 3.53 19.53 -0.55
C TYR A 314 2.60 18.40 -1.02
N SER A 315 2.51 17.29 -0.28
CA SER A 315 1.61 16.18 -0.65
C SER A 315 0.13 16.56 -0.54
N VAL A 316 -0.24 17.36 0.46
CA VAL A 316 -1.59 17.95 0.56
C VAL A 316 -1.86 18.88 -0.63
N PHE A 317 -0.92 19.75 -0.96
CA PHE A 317 -1.02 20.66 -2.11
C PHE A 317 -1.20 19.90 -3.43
N MET A 318 -0.42 18.84 -3.66
CA MET A 318 -0.57 17.98 -4.83
C MET A 318 -1.92 17.26 -4.88
N THR A 319 -2.45 16.85 -3.71
CA THR A 319 -3.80 16.28 -3.62
C THR A 319 -4.86 17.30 -4.04
N VAL A 320 -4.76 18.54 -3.57
CA VAL A 320 -5.68 19.63 -3.92
C VAL A 320 -5.59 19.96 -5.42
N LYS A 321 -4.39 20.00 -6.00
CA LYS A 321 -4.19 20.21 -7.44
C LYS A 321 -4.80 19.08 -8.27
N TYR A 322 -4.62 17.83 -7.84
CA TYR A 322 -5.22 16.68 -8.50
C TYR A 322 -6.75 16.77 -8.53
N ARG A 323 -7.36 17.13 -7.39
CA ARG A 323 -8.82 17.36 -7.29
C ARG A 323 -9.33 18.47 -8.21
N HIS A 324 -8.51 19.48 -8.47
CA HIS A 324 -8.83 20.60 -9.36
C HIS A 324 -8.30 20.41 -10.80
N LYS A 325 -7.85 19.19 -11.14
CA LYS A 325 -7.35 18.81 -12.48
C LYS A 325 -6.07 19.51 -12.93
N SER A 326 -5.39 20.24 -12.05
CA SER A 326 -4.03 20.80 -12.29
C SER A 326 -2.92 19.76 -12.18
N VAL A 327 -3.25 18.57 -11.65
CA VAL A 327 -2.43 17.38 -11.85
C VAL A 327 -3.27 16.39 -12.66
N HIS A 328 -2.94 16.23 -13.93
CA HIS A 328 -3.59 15.26 -14.80
C HIS A 328 -3.43 13.83 -14.28
N TYR A 329 -4.49 13.04 -14.44
CA TYR A 329 -4.58 11.69 -13.90
C TYR A 329 -3.81 10.65 -14.71
N ASP A 330 -3.26 10.98 -15.87
CA ASP A 330 -2.56 10.02 -16.72
C ASP A 330 -1.39 10.68 -17.48
N SER A 331 -1.71 11.60 -18.38
CA SER A 331 -0.84 12.28 -19.36
C SER A 331 0.11 13.39 -18.85
N MET A 332 0.51 13.38 -17.57
CA MET A 332 1.31 14.49 -17.03
C MET A 332 2.73 14.52 -17.60
N THR A 333 3.17 15.69 -18.08
CA THR A 333 4.54 15.95 -18.55
C THR A 333 5.32 16.84 -17.58
N LYS A 334 6.65 16.91 -17.75
CA LYS A 334 7.49 17.83 -16.99
C LYS A 334 7.08 19.29 -17.24
N GLU A 335 6.80 19.66 -18.49
CA GLU A 335 6.39 21.01 -18.88
C GLU A 335 5.08 21.40 -18.21
N ALA A 336 4.03 20.59 -18.38
CA ALA A 336 2.72 20.82 -17.78
C ALA A 336 2.79 20.90 -16.24
N PHE A 337 3.61 20.05 -15.60
CA PHE A 337 3.81 20.05 -14.16
C PHE A 337 4.37 21.37 -13.64
N TRP A 338 5.43 21.89 -14.28
CA TRP A 338 6.09 23.13 -13.86
C TRP A 338 5.29 24.38 -14.25
N TYR A 339 4.64 24.38 -15.42
CA TYR A 339 3.79 25.49 -15.88
C TYR A 339 2.67 25.83 -14.88
N ASN A 340 2.03 24.78 -14.33
CA ASN A 340 0.98 24.90 -13.32
C ASN A 340 1.49 24.65 -11.89
N PHE A 341 2.79 24.74 -11.60
CA PHE A 341 3.32 24.29 -10.31
C PHE A 341 2.62 24.93 -9.11
N PHE A 342 2.52 26.26 -9.09
CA PHE A 342 1.90 27.03 -8.00
C PHE A 342 0.38 27.21 -8.13
N GLU A 343 -0.22 26.71 -9.21
CA GLU A 343 -1.64 26.93 -9.49
C GLU A 343 -2.50 25.75 -9.05
N VAL A 344 -3.58 26.05 -8.32
CA VAL A 344 -4.56 25.04 -7.95
C VAL A 344 -5.45 24.65 -9.13
N LYS A 345 -5.78 25.61 -10.01
CA LYS A 345 -6.58 25.39 -11.23
C LYS A 345 -5.72 25.50 -12.48
N THR A 346 -6.16 24.89 -13.57
CA THR A 346 -5.38 24.84 -14.81
C THR A 346 -5.31 26.22 -15.47
N LYS A 347 -4.10 26.68 -15.81
CA LYS A 347 -3.91 27.84 -16.70
C LYS A 347 -4.36 27.54 -18.14
N PRO A 348 -4.73 28.56 -18.94
CA PRO A 348 -4.88 28.41 -20.39
C PRO A 348 -3.60 27.83 -21.00
N GLY A 349 -3.70 26.95 -21.99
CA GLY A 349 -2.52 26.30 -22.59
C GLY A 349 -2.04 25.03 -21.86
N TYR A 350 -2.60 24.68 -20.70
CA TYR A 350 -2.17 23.51 -19.92
C TYR A 350 -2.45 22.17 -20.63
N TRP A 351 -3.60 22.07 -21.30
CA TRP A 351 -4.05 20.78 -21.86
C TRP A 351 -3.22 20.39 -23.09
N GLU A 352 -2.70 21.39 -23.79
CA GLU A 352 -1.81 21.27 -24.95
C GLU A 352 -0.41 20.78 -24.57
N MET A 353 0.00 20.95 -23.31
CA MET A 353 1.30 20.49 -22.78
C MET A 353 1.26 19.04 -22.28
N LEU A 354 0.09 18.41 -22.26
CA LEU A 354 -0.07 17.01 -21.83
C LEU A 354 0.31 16.05 -22.95
N ASP A 355 0.83 14.90 -22.56
CA ASP A 355 1.26 13.86 -23.49
C ASP A 355 0.59 12.54 -23.10
N ALA A 356 -0.39 12.12 -23.89
CA ALA A 356 -1.20 10.93 -23.59
C ALA A 356 -0.42 9.66 -23.92
N PRO A 357 -0.43 8.64 -23.04
CA PRO A 357 0.30 7.41 -23.32
C PRO A 357 -0.34 6.60 -24.42
N ASP A 358 0.50 5.99 -25.25
CA ASP A 358 0.09 4.99 -26.22
C ASP A 358 -0.03 3.62 -25.52
N TYR A 359 -1.23 3.32 -25.05
CA TYR A 359 -1.54 2.07 -24.37
C TYR A 359 -1.31 0.83 -25.25
N ASN A 360 -1.50 0.93 -26.58
CA ASN A 360 -1.30 -0.19 -27.48
C ASN A 360 0.19 -0.54 -27.62
N LYS A 361 1.05 0.47 -27.75
CA LYS A 361 2.50 0.27 -27.73
C LYS A 361 2.99 -0.25 -26.40
N ALA A 362 2.47 0.29 -25.29
CA ALA A 362 2.83 -0.15 -23.95
C ALA A 362 2.46 -1.62 -23.69
N LEU A 363 1.30 -2.09 -24.16
CA LEU A 363 0.92 -3.51 -24.10
C LEU A 363 1.88 -4.41 -24.88
N GLN A 364 2.48 -3.89 -25.97
CA GLN A 364 3.48 -4.61 -26.77
C GLN A 364 4.90 -4.50 -26.19
N GLY A 365 5.09 -3.81 -25.07
CA GLY A 365 6.40 -3.60 -24.45
C GLY A 365 7.31 -2.62 -25.18
N GLN A 366 6.75 -1.87 -26.15
CA GLN A 366 7.51 -0.86 -26.89
C GLN A 366 7.70 0.40 -26.04
N GLU A 367 8.77 1.14 -26.30
CA GLU A 367 8.98 2.41 -25.61
C GLU A 367 7.96 3.46 -26.06
N GLU A 368 7.27 4.01 -25.04
CA GLU A 368 6.55 5.27 -25.08
C GLU A 368 7.48 6.44 -24.78
#